data_AF-A0AA40BZB1-F1
#
_entry.id   AF-A0AA40BZB1-F1
#
_cell.length_a   1.000
_cell.length_b   1.000
_cell.length_c   1.000
_cell.angle_alpha   90.00
_cell.angle_beta   90.00
_cell.angle_gamma   90.00
#
_symmetry.space_group_name_H-M   'P 1'
#
loop_
_entity.id
_entity.type
_entity.pdbx_description
1 polymer ?
#
loop_
_entity_poly.entity_id
_entity_poly.type
_entity_poly.pdbx_seq_one_letter_code
_entity_poly.pdbx_strand_id
1 'polypeptide(L)'
;MENHFQGAPKIKVEARPSDIKLYIDSRIQRDSNFSDRVKEGTAKDGNLKEEIYHTIINKAQGIFVLAEMHMNHLLPFGQGTVGDIRSALSKLPKGQSATFQTAFQRIKSQSDIHKN
;
A
#
# COMPACT_ATOMS: atom_id res chain seq x y z
N MET A 1 22.89 4.92 -20.16
CA MET A 1 23.21 4.09 -18.98
C MET A 1 22.59 2.68 -19.03
N GLU A 2 21.79 2.30 -20.05
CA GLU A 2 21.03 1.02 -20.03
C GLU A 2 21.75 -0.24 -20.53
N ASN A 3 23.01 -0.14 -20.99
CA ASN A 3 23.70 -1.28 -21.64
C ASN A 3 24.57 -2.15 -20.73
N HIS A 4 24.79 -1.79 -19.46
CA HIS A 4 25.75 -2.51 -18.59
C HIS A 4 25.21 -3.81 -17.95
N PHE A 5 23.91 -4.06 -18.04
CA PHE A 5 23.26 -5.22 -17.38
C PHE A 5 22.43 -6.08 -18.34
N GLN A 6 22.60 -5.91 -19.66
CA GLN A 6 22.02 -6.84 -20.62
C GLN A 6 22.65 -8.23 -20.45
N GLY A 7 21.84 -9.24 -20.14
CA GLY A 7 22.28 -10.63 -19.93
C GLY A 7 22.65 -11.01 -18.50
N ALA A 8 22.72 -10.06 -17.56
CA ALA A 8 22.96 -10.37 -16.15
C ALA A 8 21.76 -11.10 -15.53
N PRO A 9 21.98 -12.06 -14.61
CA PRO A 9 20.90 -12.69 -13.85
C PRO A 9 20.04 -11.64 -13.14
N LYS A 10 18.72 -11.72 -13.32
CA LYS A 10 17.75 -10.83 -12.66
C LYS A 10 17.05 -11.58 -11.55
N ILE A 11 17.04 -10.99 -10.36
CA ILE A 11 16.22 -11.46 -9.24
C ILE A 11 14.96 -10.61 -9.20
N LYS A 12 13.80 -11.27 -9.29
CA LYS A 12 12.50 -10.64 -9.12
C LYS A 12 12.09 -10.77 -7.66
N VAL A 13 11.95 -9.64 -6.96
CA VAL A 13 11.47 -9.60 -5.57
C VAL A 13 10.04 -9.09 -5.58
N GLU A 14 9.11 -9.93 -5.13
CA GLU A 14 7.68 -9.61 -5.07
C GLU A 14 7.09 -10.09 -3.76
N ALA A 15 6.25 -9.24 -3.15
CA ALA A 15 5.42 -9.61 -2.03
C ALA A 15 4.26 -10.47 -2.51
N ARG A 16 4.05 -11.61 -1.83
CA ARG A 16 2.88 -12.43 -2.08
C ARG A 16 1.63 -11.71 -1.55
N PRO A 17 0.45 -11.98 -2.11
CA PRO A 17 -0.80 -11.44 -1.57
C PRO A 17 -0.98 -11.72 -0.07
N SER A 18 -0.54 -12.88 0.42
CA SER A 18 -0.54 -13.25 1.84
C SER A 18 0.31 -12.31 2.70
N ASP A 19 1.48 -11.90 2.19
CA ASP A 19 2.41 -11.02 2.92
C ASP A 19 1.78 -9.63 3.07
N ILE A 20 1.12 -9.15 2.01
CA ILE A 20 0.39 -7.88 2.01
C ILE A 20 -0.82 -7.95 2.96
N LYS A 21 -1.58 -9.06 2.98
CA LYS A 21 -2.70 -9.25 3.91
C LYS A 21 -2.23 -9.19 5.37
N LEU A 22 -1.20 -9.96 5.71
CA LEU A 22 -0.61 -9.97 7.06
C LEU A 22 -0.13 -8.58 7.48
N TYR A 23 0.49 -7.85 6.56
CA TYR A 23 0.89 -6.47 6.79
C TYR A 23 -0.31 -5.56 7.07
N ILE A 24 -1.35 -5.61 6.23
CA ILE A 24 -2.57 -4.80 6.40
C ILE A 24 -3.22 -5.10 7.76
N ASP A 25 -3.32 -6.37 8.15
CA ASP A 25 -3.84 -6.76 9.46
C ASP A 25 -3.05 -6.11 10.60
N SER A 26 -1.73 -6.21 10.55
CA SER A 26 -0.88 -5.59 11.57
C SER A 26 -1.08 -4.07 11.64
N ARG A 27 -1.25 -3.41 10.50
CA ARG A 27 -1.49 -1.96 10.45
C ARG A 27 -2.86 -1.56 10.98
N ILE A 28 -3.91 -2.32 10.66
CA ILE A 28 -5.27 -2.10 11.19
C ILE A 28 -5.28 -2.29 12.71
N GLN A 29 -4.59 -3.30 13.22
CA GLN A 29 -4.57 -3.58 14.66
C GLN A 29 -3.81 -2.52 15.47
N ARG A 30 -2.79 -1.88 14.89
CA ARG A 30 -1.97 -0.86 15.56
C ARG A 30 -2.65 0.50 15.70
N ASP A 31 -3.64 0.81 14.87
CA ASP A 31 -4.38 2.06 14.92
C ASP A 31 -5.79 1.81 15.43
N SER A 32 -6.09 2.21 16.67
CA SER A 32 -7.37 1.92 17.32
C SER A 32 -8.55 2.54 16.58
N ASN A 33 -8.42 3.78 16.09
CA ASN A 33 -9.49 4.48 15.37
C ASN A 33 -9.81 3.76 14.06
N PHE A 34 -8.76 3.41 13.29
CA PHE A 34 -8.93 2.69 12.05
C PHE A 34 -9.47 1.27 12.29
N SER A 35 -8.99 0.58 13.32
CA SER A 35 -9.50 -0.74 13.73
C SER A 35 -10.99 -0.71 14.01
N ASP A 36 -11.45 0.25 14.82
CA ASP A 36 -12.84 0.35 15.21
C ASP A 36 -13.73 0.72 14.02
N ARG A 37 -13.24 1.57 13.12
CA ARG A 37 -13.97 1.91 11.90
C ARG A 37 -14.05 0.75 10.91
N VAL A 38 -12.98 -0.05 10.80
CA VAL A 38 -13.00 -1.29 10.01
C VAL A 38 -13.98 -2.30 10.59
N LYS A 39 -14.01 -2.48 11.93
CA LYS A 39 -15.00 -3.35 12.59
C LYS A 39 -16.42 -2.87 12.33
N GLU A 40 -16.68 -1.57 12.46
CA GLU A 40 -18.00 -0.98 12.19
C GLU A 40 -18.42 -1.23 10.74
N GLY A 41 -17.58 -0.91 9.76
CA GLY A 41 -17.90 -1.10 8.34
C GLY A 41 -18.06 -2.57 7.95
N THR A 42 -17.39 -3.47 8.68
CA THR A 42 -17.56 -4.92 8.51
C THR A 42 -18.87 -5.42 9.15
N ALA A 43 -19.27 -4.87 10.29
CA ALA A 43 -20.51 -5.27 10.97
C ALA A 43 -21.78 -4.73 10.29
N LYS A 44 -21.74 -3.50 9.75
CA LYS A 44 -22.90 -2.85 9.12
C LYS A 44 -23.13 -3.29 7.68
N ASP A 45 -22.07 -3.29 6.86
CA ASP A 45 -22.15 -3.50 5.41
C ASP A 45 -21.36 -4.73 4.94
N GLY A 46 -20.79 -5.50 5.87
CA GLY A 46 -20.25 -6.84 5.63
C GLY A 46 -18.87 -6.95 5.00
N ASN A 47 -18.23 -5.86 4.53
CA ASN A 47 -17.12 -6.06 3.58
C ASN A 47 -15.94 -5.07 3.62
N LEU A 48 -15.93 -4.06 4.50
CA LEU A 48 -14.88 -3.03 4.45
C LEU A 48 -13.45 -3.61 4.55
N LYS A 49 -13.25 -4.62 5.40
CA LYS A 49 -11.93 -5.25 5.57
C LYS A 49 -11.44 -5.94 4.30
N GLU A 50 -12.31 -6.69 3.63
CA GLU A 50 -11.98 -7.34 2.35
C GLU A 50 -11.85 -6.32 1.21
N GLU A 51 -12.65 -5.25 1.19
CA GLU A 51 -12.48 -4.13 0.25
C GLU A 51 -11.08 -3.53 0.35
N ILE A 52 -10.56 -3.34 1.57
CA ILE A 52 -9.20 -2.86 1.83
C ILE A 52 -8.18 -3.87 1.27
N TYR A 53 -8.29 -5.15 1.61
CA TYR A 53 -7.37 -6.17 1.11
C TYR A 53 -7.35 -6.23 -0.42
N HIS A 54 -8.51 -6.38 -1.05
CA HIS A 54 -8.62 -6.50 -2.49
C HIS A 54 -8.07 -5.26 -3.18
N THR A 55 -8.41 -4.07 -2.70
CA THR A 55 -7.96 -2.82 -3.31
C THR A 55 -6.44 -2.70 -3.20
N ILE A 56 -5.87 -2.86 -2.00
CA ILE A 56 -4.43 -2.65 -1.79
C ILE A 56 -3.60 -3.71 -2.52
N ILE A 57 -3.98 -5.00 -2.47
CA ILE A 57 -3.26 -6.06 -3.17
C ILE A 57 -3.24 -5.80 -4.68
N ASN A 58 -4.41 -5.43 -5.25
CA ASN A 58 -4.51 -5.13 -6.67
C ASN A 58 -3.73 -3.88 -7.08
N LYS A 59 -3.68 -2.85 -6.23
CA LYS A 59 -2.96 -1.60 -6.51
C LYS A 59 -1.44 -1.74 -6.32
N ALA A 60 -1.02 -2.59 -5.38
CA ALA A 60 0.38 -2.82 -5.04
C ALA A 60 1.10 -3.72 -6.04
N GLN A 61 0.41 -4.62 -6.76
CA GLN A 61 0.99 -5.45 -7.83
C GLN A 61 2.33 -6.12 -7.45
N GLY A 62 2.42 -6.67 -6.23
CA GLY A 62 3.63 -7.33 -5.72
C GLY A 62 4.71 -6.40 -5.15
N ILE A 63 4.54 -5.08 -5.20
CA ILE A 63 5.47 -4.12 -4.61
C ILE A 63 5.02 -3.81 -3.18
N PHE A 64 5.70 -4.36 -2.18
CA PHE A 64 5.35 -4.18 -0.77
C PHE A 64 5.28 -2.71 -0.33
N VAL A 65 6.23 -1.89 -0.78
CA VAL A 65 6.29 -0.46 -0.45
C VAL A 65 5.04 0.28 -0.94
N LEU A 66 4.38 -0.18 -2.02
CA LEU A 66 3.09 0.38 -2.43
C LEU A 66 2.00 0.08 -1.41
N ALA A 67 1.94 -1.15 -0.89
CA ALA A 67 0.98 -1.49 0.16
C ALA A 67 1.21 -0.62 1.41
N GLU A 68 2.46 -0.36 1.77
CA GLU A 68 2.79 0.53 2.88
C GLU A 68 2.33 1.98 2.65
N MET A 69 2.62 2.55 1.48
CA MET A 69 2.19 3.90 1.14
C MET A 69 0.66 4.02 1.09
N HIS A 70 -0.03 3.01 0.57
CA HIS A 70 -1.50 2.98 0.58
C HIS A 70 -2.03 2.95 2.02
N MET A 71 -1.47 2.15 2.91
CA MET A 71 -1.88 2.15 4.31
C MET A 71 -1.59 3.48 5.01
N ASN A 72 -0.42 4.09 4.77
CA ASN A 72 -0.10 5.42 5.30
C ASN A 72 -1.12 6.49 4.86
N HIS A 73 -1.65 6.37 3.64
CA HIS A 73 -2.71 7.26 3.14
C HIS A 73 -4.07 6.98 3.79
N LEU A 74 -4.41 5.72 4.06
CA LEU A 74 -5.72 5.34 4.60
C LEU A 74 -5.87 5.58 6.10
N LEU A 75 -4.82 5.37 6.89
CA LEU A 75 -4.91 5.43 8.36
C LEU A 75 -5.51 6.75 8.91
N PRO A 76 -5.18 7.94 8.38
CA PRO A 76 -5.80 9.19 8.84
C PRO A 76 -7.33 9.22 8.73
N PHE A 77 -7.92 8.48 7.79
CA PHE A 77 -9.38 8.40 7.61
C PHE A 77 -10.09 7.58 8.70
N GLY A 78 -9.36 6.89 9.59
CA GLY A 78 -9.94 6.19 10.74
C GLY A 78 -10.70 7.11 11.71
N GLN A 79 -10.36 8.41 11.74
CA GLN A 79 -11.07 9.41 12.54
C GLN A 79 -12.41 9.86 11.91
N GLY A 80 -12.58 9.62 10.60
CA GLY A 80 -13.78 9.96 9.85
C GLY A 80 -14.82 8.84 9.87
N THR A 81 -15.61 8.73 8.81
CA THR A 81 -16.64 7.70 8.62
C THR A 81 -16.14 6.51 7.79
N VAL A 82 -16.91 5.41 7.79
CA VAL A 82 -16.69 4.29 6.86
C VAL A 82 -16.70 4.77 5.40
N GLY A 83 -17.56 5.75 5.08
CA GLY A 83 -17.63 6.37 3.76
C GLY A 83 -16.35 7.10 3.36
N ASP A 84 -15.68 7.75 4.31
CA ASP A 84 -14.41 8.45 4.06
C ASP A 84 -13.30 7.47 3.71
N ILE A 85 -13.24 6.32 4.41
CA ILE A 85 -12.30 5.24 4.10
C ILE A 85 -12.57 4.69 2.70
N ARG A 86 -13.83 4.44 2.33
CA ARG A 86 -14.19 3.96 0.97
C ARG A 86 -13.86 4.97 -0.12
N SER A 87 -14.12 6.26 0.15
CA SER A 87 -13.75 7.36 -0.75
C SER A 87 -12.24 7.40 -0.97
N ALA A 88 -11.45 7.28 0.11
CA ALA A 88 -10.00 7.23 0.05
C ALA A 88 -9.49 5.99 -0.69
N LEU A 89 -10.06 4.80 -0.43
CA LEU A 89 -9.74 3.56 -1.14
C LEU A 89 -9.93 3.69 -2.66
N SER A 90 -11.04 4.30 -3.09
CA SER A 90 -11.34 4.49 -4.52
C SER A 90 -10.31 5.38 -5.25
N LYS A 91 -9.72 6.32 -4.51
CA LYS A 91 -8.75 7.31 -5.01
C LYS A 91 -7.30 6.83 -4.95
N LEU A 92 -7.04 5.64 -4.40
CA LEU A 92 -5.69 5.11 -4.33
C LEU A 92 -5.08 4.98 -5.74
N PRO A 93 -3.89 5.55 -5.98
CA PRO A 93 -3.23 5.45 -7.27
C PRO A 93 -2.83 4.00 -7.56
N LYS A 94 -2.85 3.62 -8.85
CA LYS A 94 -2.34 2.32 -9.29
C LYS A 94 -0.81 2.33 -9.31
N GLY A 95 -0.18 1.22 -8.95
CA GLY A 95 1.27 1.08 -8.83
C GLY A 95 2.11 1.43 -10.05
N GLN A 96 1.52 1.46 -11.25
CA GLN A 96 2.20 1.83 -12.50
C GLN A 96 2.08 3.32 -12.88
N SER A 97 1.44 4.17 -12.07
CA SER A 97 1.31 5.59 -12.45
C SER A 97 2.67 6.29 -12.46
N ALA A 98 2.93 7.11 -13.49
CA ALA A 98 4.19 7.82 -13.69
C ALA A 98 4.57 8.73 -12.50
N THR A 99 3.57 9.30 -11.82
CA THR A 99 3.75 10.05 -10.57
C THR A 99 4.32 9.17 -9.45
N PHE A 100 3.92 7.90 -9.41
CA PHE A 100 4.36 6.95 -8.40
C PHE A 100 5.78 6.46 -8.66
N GLN A 101 6.13 6.19 -9.92
CA GLN A 101 7.52 5.97 -10.31
C GLN A 101 8.39 7.17 -9.94
N THR A 102 7.92 8.40 -10.19
CA THR A 102 8.67 9.62 -9.83
C THR A 102 8.87 9.77 -8.32
N ALA A 103 7.86 9.47 -7.51
CA ALA A 103 7.98 9.45 -6.06
C ALA A 103 8.95 8.36 -5.56
N PHE A 104 8.92 7.17 -6.15
CA PHE A 104 9.90 6.11 -5.88
C PHE A 104 11.32 6.50 -6.26
N GLN A 105 11.51 7.17 -7.41
CA GLN A 105 12.82 7.67 -7.82
C GLN A 105 13.36 8.67 -6.79
N ARG A 106 12.51 9.53 -6.23
CA ARG A 106 12.90 10.44 -5.13
C ARG A 106 13.32 9.67 -3.88
N ILE A 107 12.53 8.69 -3.43
CA ILE A 107 12.85 7.86 -2.26
C ILE A 107 14.18 7.11 -2.46
N LYS A 108 14.41 6.53 -3.65
CA LYS A 108 15.69 5.88 -3.99
C LYS A 108 16.86 6.87 -3.99
N SER A 109 16.67 8.05 -4.59
CA SER A 109 17.72 9.07 -4.64
C SER A 109 18.11 9.62 -3.26
N GLN A 110 17.23 9.54 -2.27
CA GLN A 110 17.52 9.96 -0.90
C GLN A 110 18.23 8.88 -0.09
N SER A 111 17.97 7.59 -0.36
CA SER A 111 18.69 6.49 0.30
C SER A 111 20.16 6.35 -0.14
N ASP A 112 20.51 6.83 -1.33
CA ASP A 112 21.89 6.79 -1.84
C ASP A 112 22.81 7.86 -1.22
N ILE A 113 22.26 8.84 -0.49
CA ILE A 113 23.02 9.95 0.11
C ILE A 113 23.70 9.54 1.44
N HIS A 114 23.36 8.38 2.02
CA HIS A 114 23.91 7.92 3.30
C HIS A 114 25.08 6.93 3.20
N LYS A 115 25.77 6.86 2.06
CA LYS A 115 27.06 6.16 1.92
C LYS A 115 28.14 7.15 1.51
N ASN A 116 28.73 7.84 2.48
CA ASN A 116 30.09 8.41 2.43
C ASN A 116 30.59 8.61 3.86
#